data_AF-A0A946W1V4-F1
#
_entry.id   AF-A0A946W1V4-F1
#
_cell.length_a   1.000
_cell.length_b   1.000
_cell.length_c   1.000
_cell.angle_alpha   90.00
_cell.angle_beta   90.00
_cell.angle_gamma   90.00
#
_symmetry.space_group_name_H-M   'P 1'
#
loop_
_entity.id
_entity.type
_entity.pdbx_description
1 polymer ?
#
loop_
_entity_poly.entity_id
_entity_poly.type
_entity_poly.pdbx_seq_one_letter_code
_entity_poly.pdbx_strand_id
1 'polypeptide(L)' 'MTILAPSTLEPFLPTTLDSTDIQDLGEKYAGKVRDVYFQKDHKRRFLIATDRQSAFDI' A
#
# COMPACT_ATOMS: atom_id res chain seq x y z
N MET A 1 22.24 12.15 -6.04
CA MET A 1 20.79 11.86 -6.09
C MET A 1 20.27 12.48 -7.38
N THR A 2 19.91 11.66 -8.37
CA THR A 2 19.42 12.16 -9.65
C THR A 2 17.92 12.38 -9.54
N ILE A 3 17.46 13.60 -9.79
CA ILE A 3 16.03 13.89 -9.83
C ILE A 3 15.55 13.49 -11.24
N LEU A 4 14.60 12.56 -11.29
CA LEU A 4 13.92 12.21 -12.54
C LEU A 4 12.92 13.31 -12.89
N ALA A 5 12.84 13.68 -14.16
CA ALA A 5 11.77 14.54 -14.65
C ALA A 5 10.43 13.79 -14.59
N PRO A 6 9.30 14.46 -14.30
CA PRO A 6 7.98 13.82 -14.27
C PRO A 6 7.63 13.05 -15.55
N SER A 7 8.01 13.59 -16.72
CA SER A 7 7.80 12.97 -18.03
C SER A 7 8.44 11.59 -18.17
N THR A 8 9.47 11.28 -17.37
CA THR A 8 10.10 9.96 -17.36
C THR A 8 9.22 8.92 -16.64
N LEU A 9 8.38 9.33 -15.69
CA LEU A 9 7.55 8.43 -14.87
C LEU A 9 6.12 8.31 -15.38
N GLU A 10 5.59 9.36 -16.05
CA GLU A 10 4.23 9.42 -16.59
C GLU A 10 3.77 8.14 -17.34
N PRO A 11 4.57 7.53 -18.23
CA PRO A 11 4.14 6.34 -18.97
C PRO A 11 3.90 5.10 -18.08
N PHE A 12 4.47 5.09 -16.87
CA PHE A 12 4.42 3.94 -15.95
C PHE A 12 3.34 4.08 -14.88
N LEU A 13 2.79 5.27 -14.67
CA LEU A 13 1.71 5.50 -13.69
C LEU A 13 0.51 4.56 -13.88
N PRO A 14 0.08 4.17 -15.10
CA PRO A 14 -1.01 3.21 -15.28
C PRO A 14 -0.69 1.78 -14.84
N THR A 15 0.56 1.47 -14.49
CA THR A 15 1.01 0.13 -14.09
C THR A 15 1.17 -0.02 -12.57
N THR A 16 0.81 1.00 -11.80
CA THR A 16 0.91 0.96 -10.34
C THR A 16 -0.20 0.09 -9.73
N LEU A 17 0.01 -0.38 -8.52
CA LEU A 17 -1.00 -1.12 -7.77
C LEU A 17 -1.98 -0.15 -7.10
N ASP A 18 -3.26 -0.29 -7.42
CA ASP A 18 -4.33 0.47 -6.74
C ASP A 18 -4.55 -0.04 -5.31
N SER A 19 -4.48 -1.37 -5.12
CA SER A 19 -4.69 -2.02 -3.83
C SER A 19 -3.99 -3.38 -3.75
N THR A 20 -3.85 -3.90 -2.53
CA THR A 20 -3.34 -5.26 -2.28
C THR A 20 -4.45 -6.13 -1.73
N ASP A 21 -4.49 -7.41 -2.10
CA ASP A 21 -5.29 -8.41 -1.38
C ASP A 21 -4.51 -9.73 -1.34
N ILE A 22 -3.72 -9.89 -0.29
CA ILE A 22 -2.78 -11.01 -0.15
C ILE A 22 -3.40 -12.04 0.79
N GLN A 23 -4.15 -12.98 0.23
CA GLN A 23 -4.96 -13.95 0.98
C GLN A 23 -4.15 -14.78 2.00
N ASP A 24 -2.89 -15.09 1.70
CA ASP A 24 -2.03 -15.87 2.58
C ASP A 24 -1.55 -15.13 3.84
N LEU A 25 -1.74 -13.80 3.90
CA LEU A 25 -1.33 -12.99 5.06
C LEU A 25 -2.39 -12.90 6.15
N GLY A 26 -3.59 -13.43 5.92
CA GLY A 26 -4.69 -13.45 6.88
C GLY A 26 -5.76 -12.39 6.62
N GLU A 27 -6.57 -12.08 7.64
CA GLU A 27 -7.70 -11.16 7.51
C GLU A 27 -7.21 -9.73 7.25
N LYS A 28 -7.63 -9.15 6.12
CA LYS A 28 -7.24 -7.79 5.72
C LYS A 28 -8.12 -6.74 6.40
N TYR A 29 -7.47 -5.71 6.94
CA TYR A 29 -8.05 -4.45 7.37
C TYR A 29 -7.33 -3.29 6.68
N ALA A 30 -8.07 -2.46 5.92
CA ALA A 30 -7.51 -1.32 5.21
C ALA A 30 -7.61 -0.03 6.04
N GLY A 31 -6.49 0.64 6.24
CA GLY A 31 -6.41 1.99 6.80
C GLY A 31 -6.06 3.04 5.75
N LYS A 32 -6.03 4.32 6.15
CA LYS A 32 -5.75 5.47 5.26
C LYS A 32 -4.50 5.26 4.40
N VAL A 33 -3.38 4.88 5.02
CA VAL A 33 -2.05 4.78 4.37
C VAL A 33 -1.37 3.42 4.55
N ARG A 34 -2.07 2.45 5.15
CA ARG A 34 -1.52 1.11 5.44
C ARG A 34 -2.61 0.07 5.32
N ASP A 35 -2.25 -1.10 4.81
CA ASP A 35 -3.04 -2.31 4.92
C ASP A 35 -2.49 -3.17 6.05
N VAL A 36 -3.37 -3.73 6.88
CA VAL A 36 -3.01 -4.63 7.97
C VAL A 36 -3.58 -6.00 7.68
N TYR A 37 -2.77 -7.03 7.85
CA TYR A 37 -3.21 -8.42 7.75
C TYR A 37 -3.00 -9.12 9.09
N PHE A 38 -4.06 -9.74 9.60
CA PHE A 38 -4.05 -10.37 10.92
C PHE A 38 -4.18 -11.89 10.81
N GLN A 39 -3.17 -12.59 11.34
CA GLN A 39 -3.20 -14.04 11.53
C GLN A 39 -3.48 -14.33 13.00
N LYS A 40 -4.77 -14.46 13.34
CA LYS A 40 -5.24 -14.60 14.73
C LYS A 40 -4.61 -15.78 15.45
N ASP A 41 -4.57 -16.94 14.81
CA ASP A 41 -4.05 -18.18 15.40
C ASP A 41 -2.55 -18.11 15.66
N HIS A 42 -1.83 -17.42 14.78
CA HIS A 42 -0.38 -17.19 14.90
C HIS A 42 -0.03 -15.97 15.75
N LYS A 43 -1.02 -15.21 16.22
CA LYS A 43 -0.86 -13.92 16.93
C LYS A 43 0.10 -12.96 16.20
N ARG A 44 0.06 -12.96 14.86
CA ARG A 44 0.97 -12.18 14.00
C ARG A 44 0.19 -11.11 13.24
N ARG A 45 0.82 -9.96 13.01
CA ARG A 45 0.31 -8.89 12.16
C ARG A 45 1.34 -8.53 11.09
N PHE A 46 0.88 -8.38 9.86
CA PHE A 46 1.66 -7.77 8.78
C PHE A 46 1.13 -6.36 8.55
N LEU A 47 2.04 -5.40 8.43
CA LEU A 47 1.71 -4.01 8.15
C LEU A 47 2.35 -3.66 6.81
N ILE A 48 1.51 -3.47 5.80
CA ILE A 48 1.94 -3.10 4.46
C ILE A 48 1.81 -1.58 4.35
N ALA A 49 2.96 -0.89 4.26
CA ALA A 49 2.99 0.52 3.93
C ALA A 49 2.63 0.70 2.45
N THR A 50 1.71 1.62 2.17
CA THR A 50 1.31 1.95 0.80
C THR A 50 1.79 3.36 0.45
N ASP A 51 1.83 3.66 -0.84
CA ASP A 51 2.14 5.01 -1.33
C ASP A 51 0.95 5.97 -1.20
N ARG A 52 -0.17 5.53 -0.59
CA ARG A 52 -1.34 6.38 -0.35
C ARG A 52 -0.96 7.50 0.63
N GLN A 53 -1.41 8.69 0.31
CA GLN A 53 -1.24 9.88 1.15
C GLN A 53 -2.62 10.37 1.58
N SER A 54 -2.73 10.83 2.82
CA SER A 54 -3.94 11.49 3.33
C SER A 54 -3.54 12.83 3.91
N ALA A 55 -4.34 13.85 3.62
CA ALA A 55 -4.18 15.21 4.11
C ALA A 55 -5.58 15.77 4.44
N PHE A 56 -5.65 16.70 5.39
CA PHE A 56 -6.90 17.37 5.81
C PHE A 56 -8.00 16.42 6.31
N ASP A 57 -7.62 15.25 6.82
CA ASP A 57 -8.51 14.19 7.28
C ASP A 57 -9.53 13.66 6.25
N ILE A 58 -9.24 13.86 4.96
CA ILE A 58 -9.96 13.25 3.83
C ILE A 58 -9.32 11.89 3.49
#